data_AF-A0A9Q1HKD8-F1
#
_entry.id   AF-A0A9Q1HKD8-F1
#
_cell.length_a   1.000
_cell.length_b   1.000
_cell.length_c   1.000
_cell.angle_alpha   90.00
_cell.angle_beta   90.00
_cell.angle_gamma   90.00
#
_symmetry.space_group_name_H-M   'P 1'
#
loop_
_entity.id
_entity.type
_entity.pdbx_description
1 polymer ?
#
loop_
_entity_poly.entity_id
_entity_poly.type
_entity_poly.pdbx_seq_one_letter_code
_entity_poly.pdbx_strand_id
1 'polypeptide(L)'
;LGWCNLTEGCCDVLASVLRSPHSELSDLELRDNELQDSGVRALSAGLEDPDCKLQRLGLSGCRVTQRGCDSLASALCSNPSHLRELDLRYNHPGDSGVRALSAAKLDTLTLLVEHGGENRIKPGPRKYGCRLTLDPNTAHRELSLSEGNRKVTHTPGREEPYSDHPERFEFLPQVLCREIVCERCYWEADYSVSERGGVNIAVTYKGINRKGRSADCEFGWIKNSWSLVCYNHSYFLRHNYNRTPLPAPPSPYHRAGVCDDGAGAGVCV
;
A
#
# COMPACT_ATOMS: atom_id res chain seq x y z
N LEU A 1 1.82 12.90 13.97
CA LEU A 1 0.70 11.99 14.33
C LEU A 1 0.35 11.05 13.17
N GLY A 2 1.31 10.67 12.33
CA GLY A 2 1.07 9.70 11.25
C GLY A 2 1.00 8.26 11.79
N TRP A 3 0.17 7.42 11.17
CA TRP A 3 -0.01 6.01 11.56
C TRP A 3 -0.46 5.77 13.00
N CYS A 4 -1.27 6.67 13.55
CA CYS A 4 -1.75 6.55 14.93
C CYS A 4 -3.17 5.96 15.02
N ASN A 5 -3.73 5.49 13.90
CA ASN A 5 -5.11 5.01 13.81
C ASN A 5 -6.14 6.05 14.31
N LEU A 6 -5.85 7.34 14.07
CA LEU A 6 -6.78 8.41 14.39
C LEU A 6 -7.99 8.33 13.45
N THR A 7 -9.15 8.70 13.98
CA THR A 7 -10.40 8.79 13.22
C THR A 7 -10.87 10.24 13.18
N GLU A 8 -11.96 10.50 12.45
CA GLU A 8 -12.61 11.81 12.37
C GLU A 8 -12.91 12.42 13.75
N GLY A 9 -13.17 11.61 14.78
CA GLY A 9 -13.51 12.08 16.13
C GLY A 9 -12.37 12.80 16.84
N CYS A 10 -11.13 12.62 16.41
CA CYS A 10 -9.98 13.35 16.96
C CYS A 10 -9.84 14.76 16.34
N CYS A 11 -10.48 15.02 15.20
CA CYS A 11 -10.25 16.24 14.43
C CYS A 11 -10.84 17.49 15.09
N ASP A 12 -11.90 17.35 15.91
CA ASP A 12 -12.44 18.49 16.68
C ASP A 12 -11.44 19.01 17.72
N VAL A 13 -10.71 18.09 18.35
CA VAL A 13 -9.63 18.42 19.31
C VAL A 13 -8.45 19.04 18.60
N LEU A 14 -8.05 18.51 17.44
CA LEU A 14 -6.99 19.12 16.64
C LEU A 14 -7.39 20.51 16.15
N ALA A 15 -8.64 20.67 15.70
CA ALA A 15 -9.16 21.96 15.28
C ALA A 15 -9.19 22.98 16.42
N SER A 16 -9.51 22.57 17.66
CA SER A 16 -9.46 23.49 18.81
C SER A 16 -8.03 23.94 19.14
N VAL A 17 -7.03 23.09 18.91
CA VAL A 17 -5.61 23.48 19.01
C VAL A 17 -5.23 24.47 17.91
N LEU A 18 -5.73 24.28 16.68
CA LEU A 18 -5.47 25.22 15.57
C LEU A 18 -6.08 26.61 15.80
N ARG A 19 -7.23 26.68 16.47
CA ARG A 19 -7.91 27.94 16.86
C ARG A 19 -7.35 28.60 18.12
N SER A 20 -6.43 27.93 18.83
CA SER A 20 -5.92 28.49 20.07
C SER A 20 -4.92 29.60 19.77
N PRO A 21 -5.10 30.83 20.26
CA PRO A 21 -4.17 31.94 20.00
C PRO A 21 -2.80 31.72 20.65
N HIS A 22 -2.71 30.78 21.61
CA HIS A 22 -1.47 30.37 22.26
C HIS A 22 -0.78 29.19 21.55
N SER A 23 -1.39 28.66 20.49
CA SER A 23 -0.78 27.59 19.71
C SER A 23 0.38 28.13 18.90
N GLU A 24 1.51 27.45 18.98
CA GLU A 24 2.68 27.67 18.13
C GLU A 24 2.83 26.52 17.11
N LEU A 25 1.75 25.76 16.88
CA LEU A 25 1.76 24.63 15.96
C LEU A 25 1.91 25.13 14.52
N SER A 26 3.10 24.92 13.96
CA SER A 26 3.42 25.23 12.57
C SER A 26 3.33 24.01 11.65
N ASP A 27 3.44 22.79 12.20
CA ASP A 27 3.50 21.55 11.43
C ASP A 27 2.56 20.49 12.00
N LEU A 28 1.64 19.99 11.18
CA LEU A 28 0.70 18.94 11.55
C LEU A 28 0.72 17.81 10.52
N GLU A 29 1.42 16.74 10.87
CA GLU A 29 1.49 15.52 10.06
C GLU A 29 0.49 14.48 10.59
N LEU A 30 -0.53 14.18 9.79
CA LEU A 30 -1.63 13.26 10.09
C LEU A 30 -1.74 12.10 9.09
N ARG A 31 -0.72 11.88 8.25
CA ARG A 31 -0.77 10.86 7.21
C ARG A 31 -1.22 9.48 7.71
N ASP A 32 -1.93 8.79 6.84
CA ASP A 32 -2.38 7.41 7.01
C ASP A 32 -3.22 7.17 8.27
N ASN A 33 -4.01 8.17 8.66
CA ASN A 33 -5.13 8.04 9.59
C ASN A 33 -6.48 7.98 8.85
N GLU A 34 -7.54 7.52 9.49
CA GLU A 34 -8.85 7.34 8.86
C GLU A 34 -9.75 8.57 9.10
N LEU A 35 -9.24 9.76 8.74
CA LEU A 35 -9.91 11.04 9.06
C LEU A 35 -11.15 11.33 8.21
N GLN A 36 -11.14 10.89 6.94
CA GLN A 36 -12.24 11.08 5.99
C GLN A 36 -12.60 12.56 5.78
N ASP A 37 -13.65 12.83 4.99
CA ASP A 37 -14.09 14.21 4.72
C ASP A 37 -14.62 14.93 5.97
N SER A 38 -15.21 14.21 6.92
CA SER A 38 -15.73 14.79 8.17
C SER A 38 -14.62 15.31 9.06
N GLY A 39 -13.54 14.54 9.24
CA GLY A 39 -12.37 14.97 9.98
C GLY A 39 -11.67 16.15 9.31
N VAL A 40 -11.51 16.10 7.98
CA VAL A 40 -10.94 17.21 7.21
C VAL A 40 -11.79 18.48 7.32
N ARG A 41 -13.12 18.36 7.34
CA ARG A 41 -14.01 19.51 7.56
C ARG A 41 -13.79 20.14 8.93
N ALA A 42 -13.66 19.33 9.99
CA ALA A 42 -13.36 19.84 11.33
C ALA A 42 -11.99 20.56 11.35
N LEU A 43 -10.96 19.98 10.74
CA LEU A 43 -9.65 20.63 10.59
C LEU A 43 -9.75 21.94 9.79
N SER A 44 -10.55 21.97 8.73
CA SER A 44 -10.77 23.16 7.89
C SER A 44 -11.35 24.32 8.71
N ALA A 45 -12.30 24.03 9.62
CA ALA A 45 -12.82 25.03 10.55
C ALA A 45 -11.78 25.54 11.56
N GLY A 46 -10.70 24.78 11.80
CA GLY A 46 -9.54 25.26 12.56
C GLY A 46 -8.61 26.14 11.73
N LEU A 47 -8.42 25.81 10.44
CA LEU A 47 -7.62 26.60 9.49
C LEU A 47 -8.26 27.93 9.11
N GLU A 48 -9.59 28.02 9.19
CA GLU A 48 -10.35 29.26 9.00
C GLU A 48 -10.08 30.30 10.08
N ASP A 49 -9.47 29.93 11.20
CA ASP A 49 -9.20 30.87 12.28
C ASP A 49 -8.03 31.80 11.94
N PRO A 50 -8.19 33.14 12.09
CA PRO A 50 -7.14 34.09 11.74
C PRO A 50 -5.88 33.96 12.59
N ASP A 51 -5.97 33.36 13.79
CA ASP A 51 -4.81 33.12 14.65
C ASP A 51 -4.09 31.79 14.32
N CYS A 52 -4.57 31.02 13.33
CA CYS A 52 -3.98 29.73 12.96
C CYS A 52 -2.62 29.89 12.28
N LYS A 53 -1.54 29.53 12.98
CA LYS A 53 -0.14 29.66 12.48
C LYS A 53 0.37 28.48 11.66
N LEU A 54 -0.51 27.55 11.29
CA LEU A 54 -0.09 26.30 10.64
C LEU A 54 0.50 26.57 9.25
N GLN A 55 1.70 26.05 9.01
CA GLN A 55 2.46 26.20 7.77
C GLN A 55 2.49 24.91 6.94
N ARG A 56 2.50 23.73 7.58
CA ARG A 56 2.45 22.45 6.87
C ARG A 56 1.36 21.54 7.42
N LEU A 57 0.56 20.99 6.51
CA LEU A 57 -0.49 20.03 6.81
C LEU A 57 -0.32 18.77 5.96
N GLY A 58 0.03 17.67 6.62
CA GLY A 58 0.13 16.35 6.01
C GLY A 58 -1.16 15.55 6.20
N LEU A 59 -1.89 15.29 5.11
CA LEU A 59 -3.12 14.49 5.07
C LEU A 59 -3.00 13.32 4.09
N SER A 60 -1.77 12.93 3.74
CA SER A 60 -1.52 11.84 2.81
C SER A 60 -2.20 10.55 3.30
N GLY A 61 -2.99 9.89 2.44
CA GLY A 61 -3.63 8.62 2.79
C GLY A 61 -4.76 8.70 3.82
N CYS A 62 -5.36 9.89 4.01
CA CYS A 62 -6.44 10.13 4.97
C CYS A 62 -7.88 9.85 4.48
N ARG A 63 -8.02 9.24 3.29
CA ARG A 63 -9.30 8.95 2.61
C ARG A 63 -10.12 10.22 2.33
N VAL A 64 -9.42 11.29 2.00
CA VAL A 64 -10.01 12.57 1.62
C VAL A 64 -10.57 12.47 0.21
N THR A 65 -11.82 12.93 0.03
CA THR A 65 -12.47 13.02 -1.28
C THR A 65 -12.57 14.46 -1.74
N GLN A 66 -13.26 14.69 -2.86
CA GLN A 66 -13.64 16.03 -3.29
C GLN A 66 -14.27 16.86 -2.16
N ARG A 67 -15.15 16.29 -1.33
CA ARG A 67 -15.86 17.04 -0.29
C ARG A 67 -14.94 17.61 0.78
N GLY A 68 -13.92 16.84 1.19
CA GLY A 68 -12.89 17.32 2.09
C GLY A 68 -12.02 18.39 1.42
N CYS A 69 -11.71 18.25 0.13
CA CYS A 69 -10.96 19.25 -0.63
C CYS A 69 -11.74 20.57 -0.78
N ASP A 70 -13.05 20.52 -0.99
CA ASP A 70 -13.90 21.71 -1.05
C ASP A 70 -13.89 22.44 0.30
N SER A 71 -13.88 21.70 1.42
CA SER A 71 -13.79 22.28 2.77
C SER A 71 -12.43 22.95 3.00
N LEU A 72 -11.34 22.30 2.59
CA LEU A 72 -9.99 22.86 2.65
C LEU A 72 -9.86 24.11 1.77
N ALA A 73 -10.34 24.05 0.52
CA ALA A 73 -10.28 25.17 -0.41
C ALA A 73 -11.05 26.39 0.12
N SER A 74 -12.23 26.17 0.69
CA SER A 74 -13.00 27.21 1.38
C SER A 74 -12.15 27.85 2.49
N ALA A 75 -11.60 27.05 3.41
CA ALA A 75 -10.80 27.55 4.51
C ALA A 75 -9.58 28.38 4.06
N LEU A 76 -8.90 27.93 3.01
CA LEU A 76 -7.75 28.60 2.42
C LEU A 76 -8.09 29.92 1.72
N CYS A 77 -9.35 30.11 1.28
CA CYS A 77 -9.83 31.35 0.68
C CYS A 77 -10.37 32.35 1.71
N SER A 78 -10.83 31.87 2.87
CA SER A 78 -11.50 32.68 3.89
C SER A 78 -10.59 33.71 4.55
N ASN A 79 -9.32 33.35 4.78
CA ASN A 79 -8.35 34.19 5.49
C ASN A 79 -6.94 34.07 4.87
N PRO A 80 -6.04 35.04 5.12
CA PRO A 80 -4.63 34.92 4.70
C PRO A 80 -4.01 33.70 5.38
N SER A 81 -4.01 32.57 4.69
CA SER A 81 -3.50 31.33 5.25
C SER A 81 -1.99 31.41 5.40
N HIS A 82 -1.49 30.97 6.56
CA HIS A 82 -0.05 30.75 6.77
C HIS A 82 0.44 29.44 6.13
N LEU A 83 -0.48 28.63 5.58
CA LEU A 83 -0.18 27.33 5.00
C LEU A 83 0.69 27.48 3.75
N ARG A 84 1.84 26.82 3.77
CA ARG A 84 2.84 26.76 2.69
C ARG A 84 2.95 25.38 2.06
N GLU A 85 2.54 24.33 2.76
CA GLU A 85 2.53 22.96 2.24
C GLU A 85 1.25 22.22 2.62
N LEU A 86 0.61 21.61 1.63
CA LEU A 86 -0.53 20.72 1.82
C LEU A 86 -0.25 19.40 1.08
N ASP A 87 -0.05 18.34 1.85
CA ASP A 87 0.15 17.00 1.30
C ASP A 87 -1.14 16.20 1.33
N LEU A 88 -1.69 15.94 0.14
CA LEU A 88 -2.90 15.15 -0.11
C LEU A 88 -2.60 13.92 -0.96
N ARG A 89 -1.34 13.48 -1.09
CA ARG A 89 -1.00 12.23 -1.78
C ARG A 89 -1.78 11.04 -1.23
N TYR A 90 -1.98 10.01 -2.06
CA TYR A 90 -2.72 8.82 -1.67
C TYR A 90 -4.17 9.05 -1.17
N ASN A 91 -4.82 10.13 -1.62
CA ASN A 91 -6.25 10.39 -1.43
C ASN A 91 -7.03 10.31 -2.76
N HIS A 92 -8.32 10.69 -2.76
CA HIS A 92 -9.15 10.76 -3.95
C HIS A 92 -9.84 12.13 -4.12
N PRO A 93 -9.07 13.22 -4.30
CA PRO A 93 -9.63 14.57 -4.41
C PRO A 93 -10.53 14.75 -5.64
N GLY A 94 -10.33 13.96 -6.70
CA GLY A 94 -10.98 14.15 -7.99
C GLY A 94 -10.53 15.44 -8.69
N ASP A 95 -10.78 15.55 -10.00
CA ASP A 95 -10.34 16.70 -10.80
C ASP A 95 -10.93 18.02 -10.29
N SER A 96 -12.16 17.98 -9.79
CA SER A 96 -12.87 19.10 -9.18
C SER A 96 -12.22 19.55 -7.87
N GLY A 97 -11.87 18.62 -6.97
CA GLY A 97 -11.21 18.95 -5.71
C GLY A 97 -9.81 19.55 -5.93
N VAL A 98 -9.04 19.00 -6.88
CA VAL A 98 -7.74 19.56 -7.28
C VAL A 98 -7.91 20.97 -7.85
N ARG A 99 -8.92 21.19 -8.69
CA ARG A 99 -9.22 22.51 -9.24
C ARG A 99 -9.62 23.50 -8.14
N ALA A 100 -10.43 23.09 -7.17
CA ALA A 100 -10.85 23.95 -6.06
C ALA A 100 -9.63 24.39 -5.22
N LEU A 101 -8.75 23.45 -4.87
CA LEU A 101 -7.51 23.75 -4.13
C LEU A 101 -6.54 24.62 -4.93
N SER A 102 -6.38 24.36 -6.22
CA SER A 102 -5.52 25.16 -7.10
C SER A 102 -6.05 26.58 -7.30
N ALA A 103 -7.38 26.75 -7.29
CA ALA A 103 -8.04 28.04 -7.42
C ALA A 103 -7.97 28.90 -6.16
N ALA A 104 -7.60 28.33 -5.00
CA ALA A 104 -7.49 29.06 -3.74
C ALA A 104 -6.37 30.12 -3.70
N LYS A 105 -5.63 30.34 -4.81
CA LYS A 105 -4.72 31.48 -5.04
C LYS A 105 -3.71 31.74 -3.91
N LEU A 106 -3.17 30.70 -3.30
CA LEU A 106 -2.01 30.83 -2.44
C LEU A 106 -0.76 30.70 -3.30
N ASP A 107 -0.24 31.83 -3.79
CA ASP A 107 0.94 31.90 -4.69
C ASP A 107 2.19 31.18 -4.13
N THR A 108 2.19 30.89 -2.82
CA THR A 108 3.28 30.23 -2.10
C THR A 108 2.96 28.81 -1.62
N LEU A 109 1.73 28.31 -1.82
CA LEU A 109 1.32 26.98 -1.34
C LEU A 109 1.84 25.91 -2.29
N THR A 110 2.66 25.01 -1.75
CA THR A 110 3.05 23.76 -2.40
C THR A 110 1.96 22.72 -2.14
N LEU A 111 1.21 22.39 -3.19
CA LEU A 111 0.17 21.35 -3.15
C LEU A 111 0.75 20.03 -3.68
N LEU A 112 0.84 19.01 -2.83
CA LEU A 112 1.25 17.67 -3.22
C LEU A 112 0.00 16.80 -3.37
N VAL A 113 -0.35 16.45 -4.61
CA VAL A 113 -1.49 15.58 -4.92
C VAL A 113 -1.02 14.49 -5.86
N GLU A 114 -1.51 13.27 -5.62
CA GLU A 114 -1.37 12.15 -6.53
C GLU A 114 -2.75 11.53 -6.76
N HIS A 115 -3.15 11.39 -8.03
CA HIS A 115 -4.40 10.73 -8.38
C HIS A 115 -4.25 9.20 -8.24
N GLY A 116 -4.62 8.69 -7.07
CA GLY A 116 -4.53 7.26 -6.77
C GLY A 116 -5.73 6.39 -7.19
N GLY A 117 -6.72 6.97 -7.89
CA GLY A 117 -7.97 6.29 -8.26
C GLY A 117 -8.91 6.01 -7.08
N GLU A 118 -10.07 5.39 -7.34
CA GLU A 118 -11.12 5.13 -6.33
C GLU A 118 -10.66 4.18 -5.22
N ASN A 119 -9.61 3.37 -5.46
CA ASN A 119 -9.07 2.48 -4.44
C ASN A 119 -8.66 3.25 -3.18
N ARG A 120 -8.20 4.50 -3.29
CA ARG A 120 -7.77 5.33 -2.15
C ARG A 120 -8.90 5.62 -1.13
N ILE A 121 -10.16 5.40 -1.49
CA ILE A 121 -11.33 5.58 -0.61
C ILE A 121 -11.58 4.33 0.27
N LYS A 122 -11.02 3.18 -0.08
CA LYS A 122 -11.24 1.93 0.66
C LYS A 122 -10.63 2.04 2.07
N PRO A 123 -11.25 1.41 3.09
CA PRO A 123 -10.70 1.41 4.44
C PRO A 123 -9.45 0.54 4.54
N GLY A 124 -8.55 0.92 5.46
CA GLY A 124 -7.38 0.11 5.81
C GLY A 124 -6.42 -0.11 4.63
N PRO A 125 -5.70 -1.25 4.58
CA PRO A 125 -4.63 -1.45 3.59
C PRO A 125 -5.15 -1.58 2.15
N ARG A 126 -6.44 -1.86 1.96
CA ARG A 126 -7.07 -1.93 0.62
C ARG A 126 -6.96 -0.62 -0.17
N LYS A 127 -6.69 0.51 0.50
CA LYS A 127 -6.40 1.78 -0.16
C LYS A 127 -5.10 1.80 -0.96
N TYR A 128 -4.20 0.88 -0.71
CA TYR A 128 -2.98 0.68 -1.50
C TYR A 128 -3.11 -0.47 -2.51
N GLY A 129 -4.35 -0.88 -2.80
CA GLY A 129 -4.65 -1.99 -3.69
C GLY A 129 -3.97 -1.85 -5.05
N CYS A 130 -3.08 -2.79 -5.37
CA CYS A 130 -2.41 -2.91 -6.65
C CYS A 130 -2.88 -4.15 -7.39
N ARG A 131 -2.76 -4.14 -8.72
CA ARG A 131 -3.00 -5.31 -9.56
C ARG A 131 -1.66 -5.86 -9.98
N LEU A 132 -1.46 -7.15 -9.75
CA LEU A 132 -0.24 -7.85 -10.09
C LEU A 132 -0.51 -8.88 -11.19
N THR A 133 0.49 -9.08 -12.03
CA THR A 133 0.50 -10.10 -13.07
C THR A 133 1.78 -10.92 -12.98
N LEU A 134 1.66 -12.23 -13.12
CA LEU A 134 2.77 -13.16 -13.07
C LEU A 134 3.59 -13.05 -14.37
N ASP A 135 4.91 -13.07 -14.25
CA ASP A 135 5.83 -12.96 -15.38
C ASP A 135 6.16 -14.35 -15.95
N PRO A 136 5.67 -14.69 -17.17
CA PRO A 136 5.96 -15.96 -17.82
C PRO A 136 7.45 -16.18 -18.09
N ASN A 137 8.27 -15.13 -18.12
CA ASN A 137 9.72 -15.24 -18.31
C ASN A 137 10.46 -15.75 -17.08
N THR A 138 9.84 -15.66 -15.91
CA THR A 138 10.40 -16.13 -14.63
C THR A 138 9.83 -17.47 -14.20
N ALA A 139 8.60 -17.78 -14.62
CA ALA A 139 7.86 -18.96 -14.20
C ALA A 139 8.62 -20.26 -14.47
N HIS A 140 8.75 -21.10 -13.45
CA HIS A 140 9.24 -22.46 -13.63
C HIS A 140 8.39 -23.24 -14.65
N ARG A 141 9.00 -24.18 -15.38
CA ARG A 141 8.33 -24.93 -16.46
C ARG A 141 7.13 -25.76 -15.99
N GLU A 142 7.12 -26.21 -14.74
CA GLU A 142 5.96 -26.92 -14.16
C GLU A 142 4.83 -26.01 -13.67
N LEU A 143 4.93 -24.69 -13.86
CA LEU A 143 3.88 -23.75 -13.46
C LEU A 143 3.06 -23.33 -14.67
N SER A 144 1.77 -23.64 -14.66
CA SER A 144 0.80 -23.16 -15.65
C SER A 144 0.25 -21.80 -15.25
N LEU A 145 0.46 -20.78 -16.08
CA LEU A 145 -0.12 -19.46 -15.91
C LEU A 145 -1.44 -19.34 -16.70
N SER A 146 -2.46 -18.74 -16.08
CA SER A 146 -3.80 -18.59 -16.68
C SER A 146 -4.49 -17.29 -16.23
N GLU A 147 -5.71 -17.04 -16.73
CA GLU A 147 -6.54 -15.87 -16.38
C GLU A 147 -5.85 -14.51 -16.66
N GLY A 148 -5.09 -14.44 -17.76
CA GLY A 148 -4.25 -13.29 -18.07
C GLY A 148 -3.07 -13.15 -17.11
N ASN A 149 -2.44 -14.27 -16.77
CA ASN A 149 -1.32 -14.40 -15.83
C ASN A 149 -1.65 -13.92 -14.40
N ARG A 150 -2.89 -14.12 -13.95
CA ARG A 150 -3.31 -13.79 -12.57
C ARG A 150 -3.53 -15.03 -11.70
N LYS A 151 -3.40 -16.20 -12.32
CA LYS A 151 -3.51 -17.49 -11.65
C LYS A 151 -2.35 -18.37 -12.06
N VAL A 152 -1.74 -19.01 -11.06
CA VAL A 152 -0.71 -20.03 -11.23
C VAL A 152 -1.23 -21.36 -10.70
N THR A 153 -0.89 -22.44 -11.37
CA THR A 153 -1.16 -23.81 -10.93
C THR A 153 0.09 -24.63 -11.12
N HIS A 154 0.55 -25.31 -10.07
CA HIS A 154 1.65 -26.26 -10.18
C HIS A 154 1.16 -27.57 -10.76
N THR A 155 1.75 -28.00 -11.87
CA THR A 155 1.47 -29.26 -12.55
C THR A 155 2.75 -30.11 -12.61
N PRO A 156 3.10 -30.82 -11.51
CA PRO A 156 4.33 -31.62 -11.45
C PRO A 156 4.43 -32.62 -12.61
N GLY A 157 5.60 -32.72 -13.24
CA GLY A 157 5.84 -33.64 -14.35
C GLY A 157 5.21 -33.23 -15.69
N ARG A 158 4.56 -32.06 -15.77
CA ARG A 158 4.10 -31.45 -17.02
C ARG A 158 4.85 -30.14 -17.23
N GLU A 159 5.67 -30.10 -18.27
CA GLU A 159 6.36 -28.88 -18.67
C GLU A 159 5.49 -28.04 -19.62
N GLU A 160 5.24 -26.80 -19.21
CA GLU A 160 4.64 -25.78 -20.05
C GLU A 160 5.64 -25.30 -21.11
N PRO A 161 5.18 -24.96 -22.33
CA PRO A 161 6.03 -24.69 -23.49
C PRO A 161 6.63 -23.28 -23.46
N TYR A 162 7.19 -22.87 -22.33
CA TYR A 162 7.86 -21.58 -22.21
C TYR A 162 9.22 -21.60 -22.93
N SER A 163 9.52 -20.51 -23.65
CA SER A 163 10.85 -20.31 -24.23
C SER A 163 11.91 -20.19 -23.14
N ASP A 164 13.14 -20.60 -23.44
CA ASP A 164 14.26 -20.41 -22.52
C ASP A 164 14.49 -18.93 -22.24
N HIS A 165 14.76 -18.61 -20.97
CA HIS A 165 14.95 -17.24 -20.50
C HIS A 165 15.93 -17.21 -19.31
N PRO A 166 16.86 -16.25 -19.25
CA PRO A 166 17.84 -16.16 -18.16
C PRO A 166 17.20 -16.00 -16.78
N GLU A 167 16.09 -15.26 -16.69
CA GLU A 167 15.37 -15.03 -15.42
C GLU A 167 14.46 -16.21 -14.99
N ARG A 168 14.40 -17.29 -15.78
CA ARG A 168 13.53 -18.44 -15.48
C ARG A 168 14.07 -19.25 -14.33
N PHE A 169 13.23 -19.51 -13.33
CA PHE A 169 13.54 -20.50 -12.30
C PHE A 169 13.64 -21.90 -12.91
N GLU A 170 14.76 -22.58 -12.69
CA GLU A 170 15.03 -23.89 -13.31
C GLU A 170 14.73 -25.09 -12.41
N PHE A 171 14.81 -24.91 -11.09
CA PHE A 171 14.77 -26.03 -10.18
C PHE A 171 13.54 -26.05 -9.26
N LEU A 172 13.20 -24.90 -8.68
CA LEU A 172 12.07 -24.77 -7.77
C LEU A 172 10.87 -24.19 -8.52
N PRO A 173 9.64 -24.73 -8.31
CA PRO A 173 8.43 -24.21 -8.93
C PRO A 173 8.04 -22.86 -8.30
N GLN A 174 8.63 -21.79 -8.83
CA GLN A 174 8.43 -20.39 -8.39
C GLN A 174 8.17 -19.47 -9.58
N VAL A 175 7.49 -18.35 -9.32
CA VAL A 175 7.25 -17.30 -10.31
C VAL A 175 7.28 -15.92 -9.67
N LEU A 176 7.77 -14.92 -10.39
CA LEU A 176 7.67 -13.51 -9.98
C LEU A 176 6.48 -12.82 -10.62
N CYS A 177 6.03 -11.74 -10.02
CA CYS A 177 5.23 -10.74 -10.70
C CYS A 177 6.10 -9.90 -11.66
N ARG A 178 5.47 -9.37 -12.70
CA ARG A 178 6.08 -8.44 -13.66
C ARG A 178 6.28 -7.05 -13.04
N GLU A 179 5.35 -6.65 -12.19
CA GLU A 179 5.38 -5.36 -11.49
C GLU A 179 6.42 -5.38 -10.37
N ILE A 180 7.30 -4.38 -10.37
CA ILE A 180 8.15 -4.06 -9.22
C ILE A 180 7.40 -3.00 -8.43
N VAL A 181 7.22 -3.26 -7.14
CA VAL A 181 6.54 -2.34 -6.26
C VAL A 181 7.57 -1.37 -5.69
N CYS A 182 7.42 -0.09 -5.99
CA CYS A 182 8.33 0.98 -5.56
C CYS A 182 7.77 1.84 -4.41
N GLU A 183 6.51 1.66 -4.04
CA GLU A 183 5.80 2.42 -3.01
C GLU A 183 4.89 1.50 -2.19
N ARG A 184 4.18 2.04 -1.20
CA ARG A 184 3.25 1.21 -0.41
C ARG A 184 2.22 0.54 -1.31
N CYS A 185 2.12 -0.78 -1.20
CA CYS A 185 1.18 -1.58 -1.97
C CYS A 185 0.45 -2.58 -1.09
N TYR A 186 -0.72 -2.96 -1.57
CA TYR A 186 -1.51 -4.03 -1.01
C TYR A 186 -2.02 -4.93 -2.12
N TRP A 187 -1.92 -6.23 -1.93
CA TRP A 187 -2.51 -7.22 -2.83
C TRP A 187 -3.02 -8.40 -2.04
N GLU A 188 -3.94 -9.15 -2.63
CA GLU A 188 -4.49 -10.37 -2.07
C GLU A 188 -4.29 -11.50 -3.06
N ALA A 189 -3.96 -12.67 -2.55
CA ALA A 189 -3.97 -13.92 -3.31
C ALA A 189 -4.92 -14.91 -2.67
N ASP A 190 -5.86 -15.40 -3.48
CA ASP A 190 -6.60 -16.60 -3.19
C ASP A 190 -5.70 -17.81 -3.51
N TYR A 191 -5.67 -18.79 -2.63
CA TYR A 191 -4.86 -19.99 -2.79
C TYR A 191 -5.68 -21.24 -2.46
N SER A 192 -5.17 -22.40 -2.88
CA SER A 192 -5.73 -23.70 -2.52
C SER A 192 -4.57 -24.65 -2.27
N VAL A 193 -4.60 -25.35 -1.15
CA VAL A 193 -3.57 -26.32 -0.78
C VAL A 193 -4.05 -27.74 -1.01
N SER A 194 -3.13 -28.65 -1.30
CA SER A 194 -3.43 -30.08 -1.39
C SER A 194 -2.99 -30.78 -0.10
N GLU A 195 -3.43 -32.02 0.13
CA GLU A 195 -3.01 -32.80 1.30
C GLU A 195 -1.49 -33.00 1.38
N ARG A 196 -0.79 -32.97 0.24
CA ARG A 196 0.65 -33.27 0.14
C ARG A 196 1.51 -32.05 -0.23
N GLY A 197 0.91 -30.87 -0.41
CA GLY A 197 1.61 -29.70 -0.94
C GLY A 197 1.10 -28.39 -0.34
N GLY A 198 2.02 -27.46 -0.10
CA GLY A 198 1.73 -26.11 0.36
C GLY A 198 1.86 -25.07 -0.75
N VAL A 199 1.33 -23.89 -0.50
CA VAL A 199 1.51 -22.70 -1.34
C VAL A 199 2.39 -21.70 -0.60
N ASN A 200 3.32 -21.10 -1.32
CA ASN A 200 4.11 -19.99 -0.82
C ASN A 200 3.56 -18.68 -1.40
N ILE A 201 3.55 -17.64 -0.58
CA ILE A 201 3.14 -16.29 -0.96
C ILE A 201 4.25 -15.39 -0.46
N ALA A 202 4.97 -14.72 -1.36
CA ALA A 202 6.27 -14.16 -1.04
C ALA A 202 6.48 -12.74 -1.56
N VAL A 203 7.44 -12.07 -0.93
CA VAL A 203 7.97 -10.78 -1.39
C VAL A 203 9.49 -10.90 -1.39
N THR A 204 10.13 -10.44 -2.46
CA THR A 204 11.59 -10.47 -2.56
C THR A 204 12.13 -9.22 -3.24
N TYR A 205 13.22 -8.65 -2.74
CA TYR A 205 13.94 -7.63 -3.51
C TYR A 205 14.72 -8.28 -4.66
N LYS A 206 15.13 -7.45 -5.64
CA LYS A 206 15.98 -7.89 -6.76
C LYS A 206 17.20 -8.68 -6.26
N GLY A 207 17.56 -9.73 -7.00
CA GLY A 207 18.80 -10.49 -6.78
C GLY A 207 18.64 -11.90 -6.24
N ILE A 208 17.43 -12.47 -6.17
CA ILE A 208 17.27 -13.91 -5.92
C ILE A 208 17.83 -14.71 -7.10
N ASN A 209 18.57 -15.78 -6.79
CA ASN A 209 19.14 -16.64 -7.81
C ASN A 209 18.05 -17.50 -8.47
N ARG A 210 18.13 -17.69 -9.78
CA ARG A 210 17.15 -18.47 -10.58
C ARG A 210 17.64 -19.88 -10.91
N LYS A 211 18.93 -20.13 -10.71
CA LYS A 211 19.66 -21.27 -11.26
C LYS A 211 20.32 -22.08 -10.15
N GLY A 212 20.17 -23.40 -10.21
CA GLY A 212 20.78 -24.33 -9.26
C GLY A 212 19.87 -24.73 -8.10
N ARG A 213 20.47 -25.45 -7.13
CA ARG A 213 19.79 -26.09 -5.98
C ARG A 213 20.35 -25.57 -4.66
N SER A 214 20.28 -24.26 -4.42
CA SER A 214 20.70 -23.65 -3.16
C SER A 214 19.55 -22.91 -2.48
N ALA A 215 19.71 -22.65 -1.18
CA ALA A 215 18.78 -21.82 -0.41
C ALA A 215 18.63 -20.41 -1.00
N ASP A 216 19.64 -19.92 -1.72
CA ASP A 216 19.62 -18.60 -2.38
C ASP A 216 18.66 -18.53 -3.57
N CYS A 217 18.07 -19.66 -3.96
CA CYS A 217 17.08 -19.75 -5.03
C CYS A 217 15.64 -19.81 -4.49
N GLU A 218 15.41 -19.95 -3.18
CA GLU A 218 14.08 -20.17 -2.60
C GLU A 218 13.59 -18.95 -1.81
N PHE A 219 12.34 -18.54 -2.05
CA PHE A 219 11.73 -17.45 -1.31
C PHE A 219 11.70 -17.71 0.21
N GLY A 220 11.98 -16.66 0.98
CA GLY A 220 12.03 -16.69 2.45
C GLY A 220 13.34 -17.23 3.04
N TRP A 221 14.28 -17.74 2.23
CA TRP A 221 15.55 -18.26 2.75
C TRP A 221 16.69 -17.24 2.72
N ILE A 222 16.58 -16.19 1.91
CA ILE A 222 17.57 -15.11 1.84
C ILE A 222 17.14 -13.88 2.66
N LYS A 223 18.11 -13.04 3.03
CA LYS A 223 17.89 -11.77 3.76
C LYS A 223 16.88 -10.84 3.11
N ASN A 224 16.78 -10.86 1.79
CA ASN A 224 15.94 -9.95 1.03
C ASN A 224 14.64 -10.61 0.54
N SER A 225 14.20 -11.68 1.21
CA SER A 225 12.98 -12.40 0.88
C SER A 225 12.20 -12.80 2.13
N TRP A 226 10.88 -12.72 2.02
CA TRP A 226 9.92 -13.16 3.01
C TRP A 226 8.91 -14.05 2.31
N SER A 227 8.56 -15.18 2.93
CA SER A 227 7.55 -16.08 2.40
C SER A 227 6.59 -16.48 3.51
N LEU A 228 5.30 -16.24 3.30
CA LEU A 228 4.26 -16.95 4.01
C LEU A 228 4.11 -18.32 3.36
N VAL A 229 4.22 -19.37 4.16
CA VAL A 229 4.06 -20.76 3.71
C VAL A 229 2.78 -21.29 4.29
N CYS A 230 1.87 -21.70 3.41
CA CYS A 230 0.53 -22.16 3.75
C CYS A 230 0.40 -23.65 3.44
N TYR A 231 0.10 -24.46 4.46
CA TYR A 231 -0.36 -25.84 4.33
C TYR A 231 -1.80 -25.96 4.87
N ASN A 232 -2.42 -27.13 4.71
CA ASN A 232 -3.81 -27.36 5.12
C ASN A 232 -4.11 -26.96 6.58
N HIS A 233 -3.16 -27.23 7.49
CA HIS A 233 -3.34 -27.00 8.93
C HIS A 233 -2.15 -26.30 9.60
N SER A 234 -1.18 -25.80 8.83
CA SER A 234 0.01 -25.17 9.40
C SER A 234 0.51 -24.02 8.53
N TYR A 235 0.97 -22.98 9.20
CA TYR A 235 1.38 -21.73 8.58
C TYR A 235 2.70 -21.29 9.19
N PHE A 236 3.63 -20.84 8.36
CA PHE A 236 4.93 -20.37 8.81
C PHE A 236 5.33 -19.13 8.04
N LEU A 237 5.91 -18.16 8.73
CA LEU A 237 6.72 -17.13 8.09
C LEU A 237 8.14 -17.65 7.92
N ARG A 238 8.68 -17.55 6.71
CA ARG A 238 10.10 -17.82 6.40
C ARG A 238 10.81 -16.52 6.07
N HIS A 239 11.95 -16.30 6.70
CA HIS A 239 12.83 -15.18 6.41
C HIS A 239 14.25 -15.49 6.88
N ASN A 240 15.25 -15.29 6.02
CA ASN A 240 16.68 -15.33 6.35
C ASN A 240 17.07 -16.57 7.17
N TYR A 241 16.84 -17.76 6.62
CA TYR A 241 17.08 -19.06 7.26
C TYR A 241 16.27 -19.35 8.53
N ASN A 242 15.35 -18.48 8.91
CA ASN A 242 14.50 -18.65 10.07
C ASN A 242 13.07 -19.02 9.68
N ARG A 243 12.42 -19.78 10.55
CA ARG A 243 11.03 -20.22 10.40
C ARG A 243 10.26 -19.91 11.67
N THR A 244 9.23 -19.07 11.55
CA THR A 244 8.36 -18.69 12.66
C THR A 244 6.99 -19.30 12.44
N PRO A 245 6.52 -20.21 13.31
CA PRO A 245 5.15 -20.73 13.25
C PRO A 245 4.14 -19.61 13.45
N LEU A 246 3.06 -19.65 12.69
CA LEU A 246 1.93 -18.74 12.83
C LEU A 246 0.70 -19.52 13.31
N PRO A 247 -0.18 -18.88 14.11
CA PRO A 247 -1.45 -19.48 14.47
C PRO A 247 -2.30 -19.74 13.23
N ALA A 248 -3.15 -20.77 13.28
CA ALA A 248 -4.09 -21.03 12.20
C ALA A 248 -5.03 -19.82 12.01
N PRO A 249 -5.30 -19.41 10.76
CA PRO A 249 -6.18 -18.28 10.50
C PRO A 249 -7.60 -18.64 10.97
N PRO A 250 -8.37 -17.66 11.48
CA PRO A 250 -9.74 -17.87 11.96
C PRO A 250 -10.74 -18.16 10.81
N SER A 251 -10.31 -18.03 9.56
CA SER A 251 -11.17 -18.14 8.39
C SER A 251 -10.88 -19.42 7.60
N PRO A 252 -11.91 -20.16 7.15
CA PRO A 252 -11.72 -21.27 6.21
C PRO A 252 -11.38 -20.78 4.80
N TYR A 253 -11.44 -19.47 4.55
CA TYR A 253 -11.08 -18.90 3.25
C TYR A 253 -9.56 -18.79 3.12
N HIS A 254 -9.01 -19.50 2.14
CA HIS A 254 -7.61 -19.47 1.78
C HIS A 254 -7.28 -18.19 0.99
N ARG A 255 -7.28 -17.06 1.68
CA ARG A 255 -6.86 -15.75 1.15
C ARG A 255 -5.78 -15.16 2.03
N ALA A 256 -4.67 -14.75 1.43
CA ALA A 256 -3.63 -13.98 2.10
C ALA A 256 -3.60 -12.57 1.54
N GLY A 257 -3.61 -11.57 2.43
CA GLY A 257 -3.35 -10.18 2.09
C GLY A 257 -1.92 -9.80 2.46
N VAL A 258 -1.21 -9.17 1.54
CA VAL A 258 0.16 -8.71 1.75
C VAL A 258 0.18 -7.19 1.62
N CYS A 259 0.70 -6.52 2.64
CA CYS A 259 0.97 -5.09 2.62
C CYS A 259 2.50 -4.92 2.63
N ASP A 260 3.02 -4.23 1.63
CA ASP A 260 4.43 -3.86 1.57
C ASP A 260 4.55 -2.34 1.69
N ASP A 261 5.36 -1.90 2.65
CA ASP A 261 5.62 -0.50 2.98
C ASP A 261 6.99 -0.04 2.45
N GLY A 262 7.76 -0.93 1.82
CA GLY A 262 9.11 -0.69 1.32
C GLY A 262 9.17 -0.25 -0.14
N ALA A 263 10.27 0.40 -0.50
CA ALA A 263 10.58 0.75 -1.89
C ALA A 263 11.41 -0.36 -2.56
N GLY A 264 10.95 -0.91 -3.67
CA GLY A 264 11.75 -1.69 -4.62
C GLY A 264 11.65 -3.22 -4.50
N ALA A 265 10.61 -3.76 -3.86
CA ALA A 265 10.40 -5.19 -3.79
C ALA A 265 9.67 -5.73 -5.04
N GLY A 266 10.11 -6.88 -5.53
CA GLY A 266 9.33 -7.73 -6.43
C GLY A 266 8.34 -8.55 -5.61
N VAL A 267 7.10 -8.61 -6.09
CA VAL A 267 6.10 -9.52 -5.51
C VAL A 267 6.23 -10.90 -6.16
N CYS A 268 6.02 -11.96 -5.39
CA CYS A 268 6.19 -13.33 -5.87
C CYS A 268 5.12 -14.27 -5.30
N VAL A 269 4.82 -15.33 -6.05
CA VAL A 269 3.94 -16.42 -5.63
C VAL A 269 4.67 -17.73 -5.92
#